data_AF-A0A3D2ME42-F1
#
_entry.id   AF-A0A3D2ME42-F1
#
_cell.length_a   1.000
_cell.length_b   1.000
_cell.length_c   1.000
_cell.angle_alpha   90.00
_cell.angle_beta   90.00
_cell.angle_gamma   90.00
#
_symmetry.space_group_name_H-M   'P 1'
#
loop_
_entity.id
_entity.type
_entity.pdbx_description
1 polymer ?
#
loop_
_entity_poly.entity_id
_entity_poly.type
_entity_poly.pdbx_seq_one_letter_code
_entity_poly.pdbx_strand_id
1 'polypeptide(L)'
;MKVLTIKEPWATLIIDGYKKYEFRSWKTNYRGKILIHAGMSEEKDMLKKFKDYNLNCSKGMIIGEALLTDCILVTKEFEEELLKIDKTVYGRESHEMTYAWKLENVIKYDKPILIKGKLGLWNYEEENMHEMRLNNGPFELIKGGTKTIEIRLNDEKRSLIKEGDIIEFENRITKEKLKTKVIKLYKFDNFEELYKNFDKISLGYTEDEIADPKDMEEYYPQDKQEKYGVLGIEIKVLE
;
A
#
# COMPACT_ATOMS: atom_id res chain seq x y z
N MET A 1 -5.71 -1.46 -0.95
CA MET A 1 -6.65 -1.11 -2.05
C MET A 1 -6.43 -2.02 -3.25
N LYS A 2 -7.46 -2.26 -4.08
CA LYS A 2 -7.31 -3.04 -5.32
C LYS A 2 -6.68 -2.19 -6.42
N VAL A 3 -5.85 -2.79 -7.26
CA VAL A 3 -5.19 -2.13 -8.38
C VAL A 3 -5.30 -2.97 -9.64
N LEU A 4 -5.49 -2.31 -10.76
CA LEU A 4 -5.44 -2.93 -12.09
C LEU A 4 -4.33 -2.29 -12.90
N THR A 5 -3.42 -3.14 -13.40
CA THR A 5 -2.40 -2.70 -14.37
C THR A 5 -3.00 -2.71 -15.78
N ILE A 6 -2.91 -1.57 -16.45
CA ILE A 6 -3.48 -1.31 -17.78
C ILE A 6 -2.36 -0.79 -18.67
N LYS A 7 -2.32 -1.24 -19.92
CA LYS A 7 -1.30 -0.83 -20.90
C LYS A 7 -1.57 0.61 -21.36
N GLU A 8 -0.53 1.39 -21.62
CA GLU A 8 -0.72 2.73 -22.20
C GLU A 8 -1.06 2.65 -23.70
N PRO A 9 -1.89 3.54 -24.26
CA PRO A 9 -2.46 4.75 -23.65
C PRO A 9 -3.77 4.53 -22.87
N TRP A 10 -4.25 3.29 -22.76
CA TRP A 10 -5.58 2.99 -22.20
C TRP A 10 -5.71 3.38 -20.73
N ALA A 11 -4.64 3.24 -19.94
CA ALA A 11 -4.59 3.69 -18.56
C ALA A 11 -4.83 5.21 -18.47
N THR A 12 -4.10 5.99 -19.28
CA THR A 12 -4.26 7.45 -19.34
C THR A 12 -5.64 7.86 -19.87
N LEU A 13 -6.16 7.18 -20.89
CA LEU A 13 -7.52 7.44 -21.41
C LEU A 13 -8.60 7.25 -20.33
N ILE A 14 -8.43 6.27 -19.44
CA ILE A 14 -9.34 6.07 -18.30
C ILE A 14 -9.21 7.26 -17.34
N ILE A 15 -7.99 7.59 -16.92
CA ILE A 15 -7.74 8.62 -15.91
C ILE A 15 -8.07 10.05 -16.39
N ASP A 16 -7.93 10.32 -17.69
CA ASP A 16 -8.33 11.59 -18.31
C ASP A 16 -9.83 11.63 -18.64
N GLY A 17 -10.58 10.57 -18.36
CA GLY A 17 -12.04 10.52 -18.48
C GLY A 17 -12.57 10.19 -19.88
N TYR A 18 -11.69 9.92 -20.84
CA TYR A 18 -12.08 9.53 -22.21
C TYR A 18 -12.63 8.11 -22.30
N LYS A 19 -12.20 7.20 -21.41
CA LYS A 19 -12.60 5.78 -21.41
C LYS A 19 -13.26 5.37 -20.10
N LYS A 20 -14.56 5.06 -20.17
CA LYS A 20 -15.41 4.63 -19.05
C LYS A 20 -15.49 3.12 -18.84
N TYR A 21 -15.04 2.33 -19.83
CA TYR A 21 -15.16 0.88 -19.80
C TYR A 21 -13.83 0.24 -20.13
N GLU A 22 -13.27 -0.49 -19.17
CA GLU A 22 -12.06 -1.27 -19.33
C GLU A 22 -12.41 -2.70 -19.76
N PHE A 23 -11.77 -3.22 -20.81
CA PHE A 23 -12.11 -4.54 -21.36
C PHE A 23 -11.18 -5.62 -20.83
N ARG A 24 -11.76 -6.76 -20.42
CA ARG A 24 -11.02 -7.93 -19.94
C ARG A 24 -11.65 -9.22 -20.45
N SER A 25 -10.83 -10.24 -20.61
CA SER A 25 -11.26 -11.61 -20.94
C SER A 25 -11.94 -12.33 -19.77
N TRP A 26 -11.89 -11.75 -18.57
CA TRP A 26 -12.38 -12.38 -17.34
C TRP A 26 -13.31 -11.45 -16.53
N LYS A 27 -14.26 -12.07 -15.85
CA LYS A 27 -15.25 -11.42 -15.00
C LYS A 27 -14.69 -11.13 -13.62
N THR A 28 -15.06 -10.00 -13.03
CA THR A 28 -14.83 -9.70 -11.61
C THR A 28 -16.13 -9.46 -10.84
N ASN A 29 -16.20 -9.97 -9.63
CA ASN A 29 -17.26 -9.67 -8.67
C ASN A 29 -16.89 -8.47 -7.77
N TYR A 30 -15.66 -7.95 -7.86
CA TYR A 30 -15.25 -6.78 -7.08
C TYR A 30 -16.05 -5.55 -7.51
N ARG A 31 -16.51 -4.78 -6.53
CA ARG A 31 -17.11 -3.46 -6.68
C ARG A 31 -16.54 -2.56 -5.62
N GLY A 32 -16.16 -1.35 -6.01
CA GLY A 32 -15.47 -0.42 -5.11
C GLY A 32 -14.27 0.23 -5.77
N LYS A 33 -13.53 0.96 -4.94
CA LYS A 33 -12.42 1.81 -5.37
C LYS A 33 -11.26 0.96 -5.90
N ILE A 34 -10.78 1.30 -7.09
CA ILE A 34 -9.68 0.64 -7.77
C ILE A 34 -8.64 1.68 -8.20
N LEU A 35 -7.38 1.38 -7.94
CA LEU A 35 -6.26 2.18 -8.44
C LEU A 35 -5.94 1.77 -9.88
N ILE A 36 -5.63 2.75 -10.72
CA ILE A 36 -5.24 2.53 -12.11
C ILE A 36 -3.72 2.64 -12.20
N HIS A 37 -3.07 1.52 -12.50
CA HIS A 37 -1.64 1.45 -12.71
C HIS A 37 -1.32 1.45 -14.20
N ALA A 38 -0.52 2.41 -14.65
CA ALA A 38 0.00 2.47 -16.00
C ALA A 38 1.16 1.48 -16.15
N GLY A 39 0.96 0.46 -16.98
CA GLY A 39 1.93 -0.60 -17.24
C GLY A 39 3.21 -0.08 -17.89
N MET A 40 4.27 -0.91 -17.88
CA MET A 40 5.55 -0.56 -18.53
C MET A 40 5.47 -0.60 -20.06
N SER A 41 4.52 -1.36 -20.60
CA SER A 41 4.33 -1.51 -22.04
C SER A 41 3.33 -0.48 -22.57
N GLU A 42 3.50 -0.12 -23.84
CA GLU A 42 2.61 0.80 -24.56
C GLU A 42 2.15 0.18 -25.89
N GLU A 43 1.00 0.63 -26.38
CA GLU A 43 0.48 0.33 -27.71
C GLU A 43 0.77 1.51 -28.63
N LYS A 44 1.90 1.43 -29.33
CA LYS A 44 2.41 2.51 -30.18
C LYS A 44 1.42 2.94 -31.26
N ASP A 45 0.68 2.00 -31.83
CA ASP A 45 -0.32 2.32 -32.85
C ASP A 45 -1.53 3.04 -32.25
N MET A 46 -1.89 2.73 -30.99
CA MET A 46 -2.93 3.46 -30.28
C MET A 46 -2.49 4.85 -29.87
N LEU A 47 -1.24 5.04 -29.44
CA LEU A 47 -0.72 6.38 -29.21
C LEU A 47 -0.84 7.29 -30.44
N LYS A 48 -0.58 6.75 -31.65
CA LYS A 48 -0.78 7.50 -32.90
C LYS A 48 -2.26 7.83 -33.15
N LYS A 49 -3.16 6.89 -32.87
CA LYS A 49 -4.61 7.06 -33.01
C LYS A 49 -5.16 8.16 -32.09
N PHE A 50 -4.64 8.25 -30.87
CA PHE A 50 -5.07 9.24 -29.87
C PHE A 50 -4.18 10.51 -29.82
N LYS A 51 -3.45 10.81 -30.90
CA LYS A 51 -2.53 11.98 -30.96
C LYS A 51 -3.22 13.31 -30.62
N ASP A 52 -4.51 13.45 -30.95
CA ASP A 52 -5.28 14.68 -30.77
C ASP A 52 -5.84 14.82 -29.34
N TYR A 53 -5.67 13.80 -28.48
CA TYR A 53 -6.18 13.76 -27.10
C TYR A 53 -5.21 14.37 -26.08
N ASN A 54 -4.03 14.83 -26.53
CA ASN A 54 -2.98 15.43 -25.70
C ASN A 54 -2.63 14.61 -24.43
N LEU A 55 -2.51 13.29 -24.60
CA LEU A 55 -2.30 12.35 -23.50
C LEU A 55 -0.88 12.47 -22.93
N ASN A 56 -0.77 12.66 -21.62
CA ASN A 56 0.51 12.57 -20.90
C ASN A 56 0.66 11.19 -20.25
N CYS A 57 1.13 10.22 -21.04
CA CYS A 57 1.27 8.84 -20.60
C CYS A 57 2.43 8.69 -19.62
N SER A 58 2.19 7.93 -18.56
CA SER A 58 3.22 7.59 -17.57
C SER A 58 3.46 6.07 -17.59
N LYS A 59 4.58 5.60 -17.04
CA LYS A 59 4.89 4.16 -17.06
C LYS A 59 5.35 3.68 -15.70
N GLY A 60 4.89 2.49 -15.30
CA GLY A 60 5.32 1.84 -14.07
C GLY A 60 4.84 2.54 -12.81
N MET A 61 3.67 3.19 -12.84
CA MET A 61 3.16 3.94 -11.69
C MET A 61 1.64 3.91 -11.61
N ILE A 62 1.09 4.06 -10.41
CA ILE A 62 -0.32 4.34 -10.18
C ILE A 62 -0.57 5.81 -10.50
N ILE A 63 -1.42 6.07 -11.49
CA ILE A 63 -1.66 7.40 -12.05
C ILE A 63 -2.99 8.01 -11.60
N GLY A 64 -3.81 7.25 -10.90
CA GLY A 64 -5.09 7.69 -10.39
C GLY A 64 -5.94 6.56 -9.84
N GLU A 65 -7.20 6.87 -9.58
CA GLU A 65 -8.20 5.92 -9.09
C GLU A 65 -9.54 6.09 -9.79
N ALA A 66 -10.36 5.05 -9.71
CA ALA A 66 -11.74 5.05 -10.18
C ALA A 66 -12.60 4.18 -9.26
N LEU A 67 -13.92 4.27 -9.41
CA LEU A 67 -14.88 3.38 -8.79
C LEU A 67 -15.34 2.32 -9.80
N LEU A 68 -15.05 1.05 -9.54
CA LEU A 68 -15.58 -0.06 -10.33
C LEU A 68 -17.02 -0.35 -9.88
N THR A 69 -17.99 0.05 -10.69
CA THR A 69 -19.41 -0.06 -10.36
C THR A 69 -20.11 -1.22 -11.05
N ASP A 70 -19.60 -1.66 -12.20
CA ASP A 70 -20.15 -2.84 -12.88
C ASP A 70 -19.13 -3.64 -13.70
N CYS A 71 -19.51 -4.87 -14.05
CA CYS A 71 -18.78 -5.78 -14.92
C CYS A 71 -19.78 -6.47 -15.84
N ILE A 72 -19.90 -5.95 -17.05
CA ILE A 72 -20.95 -6.25 -18.02
C ILE A 72 -20.41 -7.22 -19.06
N LEU A 73 -21.17 -8.27 -19.40
CA LEU A 73 -20.85 -9.13 -20.54
C LEU A 73 -21.11 -8.33 -21.83
N VAL A 74 -20.11 -8.25 -22.71
CA VAL A 74 -20.23 -7.47 -23.93
C VAL A 74 -21.03 -8.25 -24.96
N THR A 75 -22.26 -7.80 -25.22
CA THR A 75 -23.10 -8.27 -26.33
C THR A 75 -22.94 -7.36 -27.54
N LYS A 76 -23.46 -7.78 -28.70
CA LYS A 76 -23.44 -6.94 -29.91
C LYS A 76 -24.18 -5.62 -29.70
N GLU A 77 -25.30 -5.67 -29.00
CA GLU A 77 -26.11 -4.49 -28.67
C GLU A 77 -25.31 -3.51 -27.80
N PHE A 78 -24.59 -4.03 -26.80
CA PHE A 78 -23.75 -3.20 -25.94
C PHE A 78 -22.53 -2.62 -26.70
N GLU A 79 -21.92 -3.37 -27.62
CA GLU A 79 -20.88 -2.83 -28.51
C GLU A 79 -21.41 -1.63 -29.31
N GLU A 80 -22.62 -1.73 -29.89
CA GLU A 80 -23.23 -0.63 -30.64
C GLU A 80 -23.50 0.61 -29.77
N GLU A 81 -23.85 0.43 -28.50
CA GLU A 81 -23.98 1.53 -27.54
C GLU A 81 -22.64 2.21 -27.26
N LEU A 82 -21.58 1.44 -27.04
CA LEU A 82 -20.23 1.97 -26.80
C LEU A 82 -19.72 2.79 -28.00
N LEU A 83 -19.99 2.34 -29.23
CA LEU A 83 -19.65 3.08 -30.45
C LEU A 83 -20.40 4.42 -30.58
N LYS A 84 -21.58 4.55 -29.96
CA LYS A 84 -22.31 5.85 -29.92
C LYS A 84 -21.68 6.81 -28.92
N ILE A 85 -21.00 6.32 -27.88
CA ILE A 85 -20.30 7.14 -26.89
C ILE A 85 -19.06 7.75 -27.53
N ASP A 86 -18.17 6.91 -28.05
CA ASP A 86 -16.95 7.35 -28.71
C ASP A 86 -16.42 6.26 -29.64
N LYS A 87 -16.53 6.50 -30.95
CA LYS A 87 -16.07 5.54 -31.97
C LYS A 87 -14.56 5.35 -31.98
N THR A 88 -13.80 6.35 -31.56
CA THR A 88 -12.34 6.30 -31.54
C THR A 88 -11.89 5.47 -30.34
N VAL A 89 -12.49 5.66 -29.17
CA VAL A 89 -12.15 4.89 -27.95
C VAL A 89 -12.70 3.46 -27.97
N TYR A 90 -13.89 3.24 -28.53
CA TYR A 90 -14.59 1.95 -28.48
C TYR A 90 -14.71 1.22 -29.82
N GLY A 91 -14.12 1.77 -30.89
CA GLY A 91 -14.01 1.10 -32.18
C GLY A 91 -13.35 -0.28 -32.03
N ARG A 92 -13.88 -1.30 -32.70
CA ARG A 92 -13.35 -2.67 -32.64
C ARG A 92 -11.85 -2.68 -32.96
N GLU A 93 -11.10 -3.23 -32.03
CA GLU A 93 -9.69 -3.55 -32.20
C GLU A 93 -9.47 -5.05 -32.08
N SER A 94 -8.27 -5.52 -32.36
CA SER A 94 -7.86 -6.93 -32.22
C SER A 94 -7.86 -7.46 -30.78
N HIS A 95 -8.46 -6.72 -29.84
CA HIS A 95 -8.41 -6.96 -28.41
C HIS A 95 -9.68 -7.69 -27.95
N GLU A 96 -9.51 -8.60 -27.01
CA GLU A 96 -10.62 -9.39 -26.49
C GLU A 96 -11.55 -8.50 -25.63
N MET A 97 -12.76 -8.28 -26.12
CA MET A 97 -13.78 -7.44 -25.49
C MET A 97 -14.85 -8.28 -24.78
N THR A 98 -14.48 -9.30 -23.98
CA THR A 98 -15.48 -10.21 -23.39
C THR A 98 -16.28 -9.56 -22.26
N TYR A 99 -15.62 -8.89 -21.32
CA TYR A 99 -16.26 -8.18 -20.21
C TYR A 99 -15.84 -6.70 -20.17
N ALA A 100 -16.82 -5.82 -20.02
CA ALA A 100 -16.64 -4.38 -19.85
C ALA A 100 -16.77 -4.01 -18.37
N TRP A 101 -15.67 -3.60 -17.77
CA TRP A 101 -15.61 -3.12 -16.40
C TRP A 101 -15.94 -1.63 -16.40
N LYS A 102 -17.10 -1.27 -15.84
CA LYS A 102 -17.59 0.12 -15.78
C LYS A 102 -16.87 0.88 -14.67
N LEU A 103 -16.15 1.93 -15.06
CA LEU A 103 -15.38 2.80 -14.19
C LEU A 103 -16.05 4.17 -14.10
N GLU A 104 -16.31 4.63 -12.89
CA GLU A 104 -16.95 5.92 -12.59
C GLU A 104 -16.10 6.69 -11.57
N ASN A 105 -16.38 7.98 -11.36
CA ASN A 105 -15.69 8.83 -10.36
C ASN A 105 -14.16 8.76 -10.45
N VAL A 106 -13.65 8.94 -11.67
CA VAL A 106 -12.21 8.92 -11.95
C VAL A 106 -11.53 10.12 -11.30
N ILE A 107 -10.40 9.88 -10.64
CA ILE A 107 -9.54 10.89 -10.03
C ILE A 107 -8.12 10.68 -10.55
N LYS A 108 -7.57 11.69 -11.24
CA LYS A 108 -6.17 11.75 -11.65
C LYS A 108 -5.30 12.23 -10.49
N TYR A 109 -4.16 11.58 -10.28
CA TYR A 109 -3.23 12.00 -9.25
C TYR A 109 -2.25 13.04 -9.79
N ASP A 110 -2.11 14.16 -9.07
CA ASP A 110 -1.07 15.16 -9.33
C ASP A 110 0.34 14.56 -9.12
N LYS A 111 0.46 13.63 -8.16
CA LYS A 111 1.69 12.90 -7.85
C LYS A 111 1.45 11.40 -8.00
N PRO A 112 1.80 10.79 -9.15
CA PRO A 112 1.73 9.36 -9.34
C PRO A 112 2.61 8.57 -8.36
N ILE A 113 2.21 7.34 -8.05
CA ILE A 113 2.92 6.46 -7.11
C ILE A 113 3.75 5.45 -7.90
N LEU A 114 5.07 5.56 -7.84
CA LEU A 114 6.00 4.64 -8.52
C LEU A 114 5.93 3.24 -7.89
N ILE A 115 5.49 2.25 -8.65
CA ILE A 115 5.40 0.86 -8.18
C ILE A 115 5.39 -0.13 -9.35
N LYS A 116 6.03 -1.29 -9.16
CA LYS A 116 5.99 -2.36 -10.15
C LYS A 116 4.58 -2.96 -10.27
N GLY A 117 4.03 -2.93 -11.48
CA GLY A 117 2.72 -3.53 -11.79
C GLY A 117 2.72 -5.06 -11.66
N LYS A 118 1.54 -5.63 -11.47
CA LYS A 118 1.30 -7.08 -11.37
C LYS A 118 0.11 -7.47 -12.25
N LEU A 119 0.06 -8.74 -12.66
CA LEU A 119 -1.06 -9.28 -13.43
C LEU A 119 -2.29 -9.45 -12.54
N GLY A 120 -3.47 -9.42 -13.16
CA GLY A 120 -4.76 -9.54 -12.48
C GLY A 120 -5.12 -8.32 -11.64
N LEU A 121 -6.09 -8.50 -10.74
CA LEU A 121 -6.51 -7.48 -9.78
C LEU A 121 -5.75 -7.67 -8.47
N TRP A 122 -4.68 -6.89 -8.29
CA TRP A 122 -3.73 -7.05 -7.19
C TRP A 122 -4.01 -6.07 -6.03
N ASN A 123 -3.41 -6.34 -4.88
CA ASN A 123 -3.53 -5.47 -3.71
C ASN A 123 -2.33 -4.51 -3.65
N TYR A 124 -2.61 -3.22 -3.59
CA TYR A 124 -1.68 -2.20 -3.14
C TYR A 124 -1.92 -1.94 -1.66
N GLU A 125 -0.90 -2.13 -0.85
CA GLU A 125 -0.90 -1.78 0.55
C GLU A 125 -0.15 -0.46 0.63
N GLU A 126 -0.89 0.60 0.97
CA GLU A 126 -0.30 1.91 1.20
C GLU A 126 0.60 1.79 2.42
N GLU A 127 1.90 2.05 2.23
CA GLU A 127 2.87 2.08 3.32
C GLU A 127 2.54 3.28 4.20
N ASN A 128 2.00 3.03 5.39
CA ASN A 128 1.68 4.11 6.31
C ASN A 128 2.94 4.52 7.05
N MET A 129 3.10 5.83 7.28
CA MET A 129 4.17 6.36 8.10
C MET A 129 3.64 6.62 9.51
N HIS A 130 4.29 6.01 10.50
CA HIS A 130 3.97 6.19 11.91
C HIS A 130 5.09 6.96 12.60
N GLU A 131 4.74 7.98 13.38
CA GLU A 131 5.73 8.74 14.15
C GLU A 131 5.77 8.28 15.60
N MET A 132 6.99 8.03 16.09
CA MET A 132 7.26 7.64 17.47
C MET A 132 8.48 8.38 18.03
N ARG A 133 8.58 8.45 19.36
CA ARG A 133 9.69 9.12 20.06
C ARG A 133 10.41 8.17 20.99
N LEU A 134 11.74 8.18 20.92
CA LEU A 134 12.63 7.32 21.71
C LEU A 134 13.58 8.15 22.59
N ASN A 135 13.96 7.58 23.72
CA ASN A 135 15.13 8.06 24.47
C ASN A 135 16.41 7.71 23.70
N ASN A 136 17.51 8.37 24.05
CA ASN A 136 18.77 8.26 23.30
C ASN A 136 19.30 6.82 23.20
N GLY A 137 19.26 6.05 24.29
CA GLY A 137 19.77 4.66 24.31
C GLY A 137 19.10 3.75 23.26
N PRO A 138 17.77 3.51 23.34
CA PRO A 138 17.07 2.70 22.34
C PRO A 138 17.20 3.25 20.92
N PHE A 139 17.26 4.58 20.76
CA PHE A 139 17.45 5.19 19.44
C PHE A 139 18.79 4.80 18.81
N GLU A 140 19.90 4.93 19.54
CA GLU A 140 21.23 4.55 19.04
C GLU A 140 21.34 3.04 18.78
N LEU A 141 20.69 2.21 19.62
CA LEU A 141 20.69 0.75 19.41
C LEU A 141 19.92 0.33 18.15
N ILE A 142 18.81 1.00 17.82
CA ILE A 142 18.09 0.75 16.56
C ILE A 142 18.91 1.27 15.39
N LYS A 143 19.47 2.48 15.50
CA LYS A 143 20.33 3.09 14.49
C LYS A 143 21.56 2.23 14.17
N GLY A 144 22.16 1.62 15.18
CA GLY A 144 23.27 0.66 15.05
C GLY A 144 22.86 -0.74 14.60
N GLY A 145 21.55 -1.03 14.49
CA GLY A 145 21.02 -2.33 14.06
C GLY A 145 21.02 -3.43 15.13
N THR A 146 21.40 -3.12 16.37
CA THR A 146 21.41 -4.08 17.48
C THR A 146 19.99 -4.36 17.99
N LYS A 147 19.20 -3.31 18.22
CA LYS A 147 17.80 -3.43 18.62
C LYS A 147 16.92 -3.56 17.38
N THR A 148 16.37 -4.74 17.18
CA THR A 148 15.52 -5.07 16.02
C THR A 148 14.05 -5.29 16.40
N ILE A 149 13.74 -5.41 17.69
CA ILE A 149 12.38 -5.54 18.21
C ILE A 149 12.05 -4.33 19.07
N GLU A 150 11.13 -3.49 18.61
CA GLU A 150 10.57 -2.40 19.39
C GLU A 150 9.33 -2.87 20.14
N ILE A 151 9.31 -2.67 21.47
CA ILE A 151 8.24 -3.17 22.33
C ILE A 151 7.31 -2.01 22.71
N ARG A 152 6.01 -2.19 22.52
CA ARG A 152 4.98 -1.20 22.87
C ARG A 152 3.73 -1.86 23.43
N LEU A 153 2.92 -1.08 24.12
CA LEU A 153 1.52 -1.44 24.34
C LEU A 153 0.79 -1.47 22.99
N ASN A 154 -0.09 -2.44 22.77
CA ASN A 154 -0.91 -2.52 21.57
C ASN A 154 -2.13 -1.58 21.66
N ASP A 155 -1.85 -0.31 21.98
CA ASP A 155 -2.84 0.75 22.12
C ASP A 155 -3.55 1.07 20.80
N GLU A 156 -4.57 1.94 20.84
CA GLU A 156 -5.36 2.32 19.66
C GLU A 156 -4.48 2.82 18.51
N LYS A 157 -3.39 3.55 18.79
CA LYS A 157 -2.47 4.03 17.75
C LYS A 157 -1.61 2.90 17.19
N ARG A 158 -1.08 2.00 18.03
CA ARG A 158 -0.18 0.91 17.62
C ARG A 158 -0.93 -0.23 16.94
N SER A 159 -2.21 -0.40 17.26
CA SER A 159 -3.09 -1.38 16.63
C SER A 159 -3.29 -1.16 15.12
N LEU A 160 -3.01 0.06 14.63
CA LEU A 160 -3.12 0.43 13.22
C LEU A 160 -1.88 0.08 12.38
N ILE A 161 -0.76 -0.25 13.04
CA ILE A 161 0.49 -0.61 12.37
C ILE A 161 0.29 -1.92 11.63
N LYS A 162 0.80 -1.99 10.40
CA LYS A 162 0.82 -3.18 9.54
C LYS A 162 2.24 -3.55 9.16
N GLU A 163 2.43 -4.82 8.85
CA GLU A 163 3.67 -5.27 8.21
C GLU A 163 3.88 -4.51 6.90
N GLY A 164 5.10 -4.04 6.66
CA GLY A 164 5.41 -3.17 5.54
C GLY A 164 5.21 -1.67 5.79
N ASP A 165 4.62 -1.24 6.90
CA ASP A 165 4.58 0.19 7.25
C ASP A 165 5.99 0.74 7.56
N ILE A 166 6.12 2.07 7.57
CA ILE A 166 7.33 2.78 7.98
C ILE A 166 7.11 3.39 9.36
N ILE A 167 8.09 3.28 10.25
CA ILE A 167 8.11 4.02 11.52
C ILE A 167 9.24 5.05 11.45
N GLU A 168 8.90 6.33 11.60
CA GLU A 168 9.87 7.39 11.83
C GLU A 168 10.03 7.60 13.34
N PHE A 169 11.21 7.24 13.85
CA PHE A 169 11.61 7.51 15.22
C PHE A 169 12.29 8.87 15.32
N GLU A 170 11.88 9.70 16.27
CA GLU A 170 12.58 10.92 16.66
C GLU A 170 13.25 10.70 18.03
N ASN A 171 14.55 10.98 18.11
CA ASN A 171 15.26 11.04 19.38
C ASN A 171 14.76 12.25 20.19
N ARG A 172 14.28 12.01 21.41
CA ARG A 172 13.68 13.04 22.26
C ARG A 172 14.64 14.19 22.57
N ILE A 173 15.94 13.90 22.66
CA ILE A 173 17.00 14.84 23.04
C ILE A 173 17.61 15.49 21.80
N THR A 174 18.18 14.70 20.90
CA THR A 174 18.96 15.23 19.76
C THR A 174 18.09 15.73 18.62
N LYS A 175 16.80 15.36 18.60
CA LYS A 175 15.85 15.59 17.48
C LYS A 175 16.24 14.90 16.18
N GLU A 176 17.22 14.02 16.23
CA GLU A 176 17.57 13.16 15.10
C GLU A 176 16.39 12.25 14.74
N LYS A 177 16.20 12.02 13.43
CA LYS A 177 15.15 11.17 12.89
C LYS A 177 15.73 9.95 12.21
N LEU A 178 15.11 8.79 12.43
CA LEU A 178 15.48 7.51 11.85
C LEU A 178 14.23 6.83 11.29
N LYS A 179 14.29 6.37 10.04
CA LYS A 179 13.20 5.60 9.43
C LYS A 179 13.49 4.11 9.47
N THR A 180 12.49 3.33 9.85
CA THR A 180 12.57 1.87 9.84
C THR A 180 11.35 1.28 9.13
N LYS A 181 11.53 0.11 8.55
CA LYS A 181 10.48 -0.72 7.95
C LYS A 181 9.97 -1.70 8.99
N VAL A 182 8.65 -1.83 9.13
CA VAL A 182 8.03 -2.91 9.91
C VAL A 182 8.13 -4.20 9.10
N ILE A 183 8.90 -5.15 9.63
CA ILE A 183 9.10 -6.46 9.01
C ILE A 183 7.99 -7.43 9.45
N LYS A 184 7.69 -7.46 10.75
CA LYS A 184 6.72 -8.38 11.33
C LYS A 184 6.13 -7.85 12.63
N LEU A 185 4.89 -8.25 12.92
CA LEU A 185 4.19 -7.88 14.15
C LEU A 185 3.88 -9.10 15.01
N TYR A 186 4.16 -8.99 16.31
CA TYR A 186 3.94 -10.06 17.28
C TYR A 186 3.07 -9.54 18.42
N LYS A 187 1.90 -10.14 18.61
CA LYS A 187 0.94 -9.75 19.65
C LYS A 187 0.98 -10.76 20.79
N PHE A 188 1.05 -10.26 22.02
CA PHE A 188 1.02 -11.07 23.23
C PHE A 188 0.07 -10.45 24.25
N ASP A 189 -0.33 -11.24 25.24
CA ASP A 189 -1.22 -10.77 26.30
C ASP A 189 -0.50 -9.83 27.28
N ASN A 190 0.80 -10.02 27.52
CA ASN A 190 1.61 -9.23 28.45
C ASN A 190 3.11 -9.24 28.07
N PHE A 191 3.90 -8.38 28.71
CA PHE A 191 5.35 -8.30 28.44
C PHE A 191 6.12 -9.56 28.87
N GLU A 192 5.64 -10.31 29.87
CA GLU A 192 6.30 -11.54 30.29
C GLU A 192 6.34 -12.58 29.17
N GLU A 193 5.21 -12.79 28.48
CA GLU A 193 5.13 -13.67 27.32
C GLU A 193 5.94 -13.12 26.14
N LEU A 194 5.93 -11.81 25.91
CA LEU A 194 6.74 -11.21 24.85
C LEU A 194 8.24 -11.47 25.07
N TYR A 195 8.76 -11.24 26.28
CA TYR A 195 10.19 -11.40 26.59
C TYR A 195 10.66 -12.85 26.46
N LYS A 196 9.78 -13.84 26.66
CA LYS A 196 10.11 -15.27 26.44
C LYS A 196 10.34 -15.62 24.96
N ASN A 197 9.86 -14.80 24.02
CA ASN A 197 9.88 -15.07 22.59
C ASN A 197 11.03 -14.38 21.83
N PHE A 198 11.80 -13.52 22.49
CA PHE A 198 12.91 -12.78 21.87
C PHE A 198 14.16 -12.86 22.72
N ASP A 199 15.32 -12.81 22.07
CA ASP A 199 16.58 -12.65 22.78
C ASP A 199 16.71 -11.22 23.34
N LYS A 200 17.38 -11.08 24.48
CA LYS A 200 17.48 -9.77 25.15
C LYS A 200 18.20 -8.70 24.33
N ILE A 201 19.11 -9.09 23.44
CA ILE A 201 19.89 -8.15 22.60
C ILE A 201 18.97 -7.50 21.57
N SER A 202 18.11 -8.28 20.91
CA SER A 202 17.13 -7.73 19.96
C SER A 202 16.09 -6.82 20.62
N LEU A 203 15.82 -7.00 21.91
CA LEU A 203 15.00 -6.10 22.74
C LEU A 203 15.76 -4.84 23.22
N GLY A 204 17.08 -4.76 23.00
CA GLY A 204 17.91 -3.61 23.35
C GLY A 204 18.58 -3.67 24.71
N TYR A 205 18.68 -4.85 25.33
CA TYR A 205 19.49 -5.08 26.53
C TYR A 205 20.90 -5.56 26.15
N THR A 206 21.88 -5.20 26.95
CA THR A 206 23.25 -5.69 26.81
C THR A 206 23.42 -7.13 27.34
N GLU A 207 24.58 -7.75 27.07
CA GLU A 207 24.90 -9.09 27.60
C GLU A 207 24.96 -9.15 29.13
N ASP A 208 25.30 -8.05 29.78
CA ASP A 208 25.42 -7.95 31.24
C ASP A 208 24.11 -7.53 31.93
N GLU A 209 23.16 -6.97 31.17
CA GLU A 209 21.86 -6.58 31.70
C GLU A 209 20.90 -7.78 31.81
N ILE A 210 20.07 -7.74 32.86
CA ILE A 210 18.94 -8.65 33.04
C ILE A 210 17.73 -7.98 32.40
N ALA A 211 17.15 -8.64 31.39
CA ALA A 211 15.90 -8.19 30.80
C ALA A 211 14.74 -8.54 31.75
N ASP A 212 14.17 -7.54 32.43
CA ASP A 212 13.03 -7.72 33.31
C ASP A 212 11.77 -7.11 32.67
N PRO A 213 10.73 -7.91 32.38
CA PRO A 213 9.43 -7.39 31.92
C PRO A 213 8.84 -6.32 32.85
N LYS A 214 9.20 -6.32 34.13
CA LYS A 214 8.75 -5.32 35.11
C LYS A 214 9.28 -3.91 34.81
N ASP A 215 10.37 -3.78 34.06
CA ASP A 215 10.87 -2.49 33.59
C ASP A 215 9.80 -1.74 32.77
N MET A 216 8.90 -2.50 32.15
CA MET A 216 7.81 -1.96 31.33
C MET A 216 6.60 -1.53 32.16
N GLU A 217 6.45 -1.98 33.41
CA GLU A 217 5.31 -1.63 34.28
C GLU A 217 5.32 -0.16 34.70
N GLU A 218 6.50 0.49 34.73
CA GLU A 218 6.62 1.94 34.96
C GLU A 218 5.92 2.75 33.86
N TYR A 219 5.97 2.25 32.62
CA TYR A 219 5.39 2.91 31.45
C TYR A 219 3.99 2.41 31.12
N TYR A 220 3.72 1.13 31.35
CA TYR A 220 2.51 0.44 30.94
C TYR A 220 2.00 -0.45 32.09
N PRO A 221 1.17 0.12 32.99
CA PRO A 221 0.61 -0.61 34.12
C PRO A 221 -0.20 -1.85 33.69
N GLN A 222 -0.35 -2.84 34.57
CA GLN A 222 -0.95 -4.14 34.24
C GLN A 222 -2.39 -4.04 33.69
N ASP A 223 -3.21 -3.12 34.21
CA ASP A 223 -4.58 -2.88 33.70
C ASP A 223 -4.58 -2.47 32.21
N LYS A 224 -3.54 -1.74 31.77
CA LYS A 224 -3.38 -1.38 30.36
C LYS A 224 -2.97 -2.58 29.53
N GLN A 225 -2.08 -3.42 30.04
CA GLN A 225 -1.68 -4.66 29.37
C GLN A 225 -2.89 -5.59 29.19
N GLU A 226 -3.70 -5.79 30.23
CA GLU A 226 -4.94 -6.58 30.15
C GLU A 226 -5.93 -6.01 29.13
N LYS A 227 -6.05 -4.68 29.06
CA LYS A 227 -6.99 -4.02 28.14
C LYS A 227 -6.56 -4.10 26.67
N TYR A 228 -5.27 -3.92 26.38
CA TYR A 228 -4.79 -3.69 25.02
C TYR A 228 -3.91 -4.82 24.47
N GLY A 229 -3.34 -5.65 25.35
CA GLY A 229 -2.21 -6.51 25.04
C GLY A 229 -0.94 -5.73 24.76
N VAL A 230 0.12 -6.44 24.38
CA VAL A 230 1.42 -5.87 24.02
C VAL A 230 1.81 -6.24 22.59
N LEU A 231 2.69 -5.43 22.01
CA LEU A 231 3.13 -5.53 20.63
C LEU A 231 4.66 -5.52 20.56
N GLY A 232 5.23 -6.59 20.02
CA GLY A 232 6.60 -6.63 19.51
C GLY A 232 6.59 -6.25 18.03
N ILE A 233 7.32 -5.20 17.68
CA ILE A 233 7.43 -4.68 16.31
C ILE A 233 8.84 -4.98 15.81
N GLU A 234 8.97 -5.95 14.91
CA GLU A 234 10.24 -6.24 14.26
C GLU A 234 10.49 -5.19 13.18
N ILE A 235 11.64 -4.52 13.29
CA ILE A 235 11.99 -3.35 12.47
C ILE A 235 13.35 -3.53 11.80
N LYS A 236 13.48 -2.93 10.62
CA LYS A 236 14.74 -2.82 9.89
C LYS A 236 15.01 -1.37 9.52
N VAL A 237 16.20 -0.85 9.83
CA VAL A 237 16.61 0.50 9.41
C VAL A 237 16.58 0.61 7.89
N LEU A 238 16.01 1.71 7.39
CA LEU A 238 16.06 2.08 5.98
C LEU A 238 17.34 2.89 5.75
N GLU A 239 18.15 2.45 4.79
CA GLU A 239 19.35 3.17 4.31
C GLU A 239 18.98 4.44 3.53
#